data_AF-A0A498G3G1-F1
#
_entry.id   AF-A0A498G3G1-F1
#
_cell.length_a   1.000
_cell.length_b   1.000
_cell.length_c   1.000
_cell.angle_alpha   90.00
_cell.angle_beta   90.00
_cell.angle_gamma   90.00
#
_symmetry.space_group_name_H-M   'P 1'
#
loop_
_entity.id
_entity.type
_entity.pdbx_description
1 polymer ?
#
loop_
_entity_poly.entity_id
_entity_poly.type
_entity_poly.pdbx_seq_one_letter_code
_entity_poly.pdbx_strand_id
1 'polypeptide(L)' 'MKNPTHEQVLDFVREHSRPFVTTSDVLEKFSTVSRRTINKRLNDLHDRGELQKREIGAQSVVWYTESQH' A
#
# COMPACT_ATOMS: atom_id res chain seq x y z
N MET A 1 -16.84 13.68 21.03
CA MET A 1 -17.06 13.08 19.69
C MET A 1 -17.87 11.81 19.88
N LYS A 2 -18.86 11.53 19.02
CA LYS A 2 -19.66 10.30 19.08
C LYS A 2 -18.85 9.17 18.44
N ASN A 3 -18.83 7.98 19.05
CA ASN A 3 -18.16 6.82 18.44
C ASN A 3 -18.87 6.43 17.13
N PRO A 4 -18.14 6.13 16.06
CA PRO A 4 -18.74 5.67 14.81
C PRO A 4 -19.35 4.28 14.99
N THR A 5 -20.43 4.01 14.27
CA THR A 5 -20.99 2.65 14.17
C THR A 5 -20.10 1.78 13.29
N HIS A 6 -20.22 0.45 13.42
CA HIS A 6 -19.51 -0.48 12.54
C HIS A 6 -19.84 -0.24 11.06
N GLU A 7 -21.07 0.15 10.73
CA GLU A 7 -21.48 0.50 9.36
C GLU A 7 -20.72 1.73 8.84
N GLN A 8 -20.62 2.79 9.66
CA GLN A 8 -19.86 3.99 9.28
C GLN A 8 -18.37 3.69 9.09
N VAL A 9 -17.78 2.82 9.91
CA VAL A 9 -16.40 2.37 9.75
C VAL A 9 -16.25 1.53 8.47
N LEU A 10 -17.20 0.64 8.19
CA LEU A 10 -17.17 -0.21 7.00
C LEU A 10 -17.34 0.59 5.71
N ASP A 11 -18.24 1.56 5.69
CA ASP A 11 -18.46 2.43 4.53
C ASP A 11 -17.22 3.30 4.27
N PHE A 12 -16.61 3.85 5.32
CA PHE A 12 -15.31 4.52 5.20
C PHE A 12 -14.24 3.58 4.62
N VAL A 13 -14.15 2.34 5.10
CA VAL A 13 -13.18 1.37 4.55
C VAL A 13 -13.48 1.05 3.09
N ARG A 14 -14.75 0.92 2.68
CA ARG A 14 -15.15 0.67 1.28
C ARG A 14 -14.82 1.84 0.36
N GLU A 15 -15.07 3.08 0.80
CA GLU A 15 -14.73 4.30 0.06
C GLU A 15 -13.21 4.47 -0.13
N HIS A 16 -12.41 3.83 0.74
CA HIS A 16 -10.95 3.96 0.76
C HIS A 16 -10.19 2.64 0.53
N SER A 17 -10.87 1.54 0.17
CA SER A 17 -10.24 0.24 -0.05
C SER A 17 -9.50 0.23 -1.39
N ARG A 18 -8.26 0.72 -1.39
CA ARG A 18 -7.36 0.55 -2.53
C ARG A 18 -6.66 -0.80 -2.41
N PRO A 19 -6.53 -1.59 -3.51
CA PRO A 19 -5.66 -2.75 -3.48
C PRO A 19 -4.24 -2.29 -3.20
N PHE A 20 -3.67 -2.77 -2.11
CA PHE A 20 -2.32 -2.41 -1.67
C PHE A 20 -1.47 -3.66 -1.45
N VAL A 21 -0.16 -3.48 -1.54
CA VAL A 21 0.83 -4.52 -1.19
C VAL A 21 1.90 -3.91 -0.30
N THR A 22 2.47 -4.72 0.58
CA THR A 22 3.68 -4.37 1.31
C THR A 22 4.92 -4.79 0.51
N THR A 23 6.09 -4.25 0.87
CA THR A 23 7.37 -4.74 0.32
C THR A 23 7.56 -6.24 0.56
N SER A 24 7.04 -6.78 1.66
CA SER A 24 7.14 -8.21 1.98
C SER A 24 6.29 -9.08 1.04
N ASP A 25 5.07 -8.65 0.69
CA ASP A 25 4.21 -9.36 -0.26
C ASP A 25 4.88 -9.44 -1.66
N VAL A 26 5.52 -8.34 -2.08
CA VAL A 26 6.27 -8.29 -3.34
C VAL A 26 7.50 -9.22 -3.27
N LEU A 27 8.20 -9.28 -2.13
CA LEU A 27 9.34 -10.18 -1.96
C LEU A 27 8.96 -11.65 -1.97
N GLU A 28 7.82 -11.99 -1.37
CA GLU A 28 7.29 -13.35 -1.41
C GLU A 28 7.07 -13.81 -2.85
N LYS A 29 6.55 -12.91 -3.71
CA LYS A 29 6.37 -13.18 -5.13
C LYS A 29 7.68 -13.28 -5.92
N PHE A 30 8.69 -12.47 -5.55
CA PHE A 30 9.97 -12.36 -6.25
C PHE A 30 11.15 -12.78 -5.35
N SER A 31 11.08 -14.00 -4.82
CA SER A 31 12.02 -14.50 -3.80
C SER A 31 13.48 -14.61 -4.25
N THR A 32 13.75 -14.63 -5.57
CA THR A 32 15.10 -14.63 -6.13
C THR A 32 15.77 -13.25 -6.15
N VAL A 33 15.01 -12.20 -5.81
CA VAL A 33 15.45 -10.80 -5.86
C VAL A 33 15.66 -10.26 -4.45
N SER A 34 16.76 -9.54 -4.24
CA SER A 34 17.05 -8.97 -2.92
C SER A 34 16.00 -7.92 -2.50
N ARG A 35 15.76 -7.80 -1.18
CA ARG A 35 14.92 -6.73 -0.59
C ARG A 35 15.35 -5.33 -1.02
N ARG A 36 16.66 -5.09 -1.15
CA ARG A 36 17.20 -3.81 -1.65
C ARG A 36 16.72 -3.54 -3.08
N THR A 37 16.78 -4.53 -3.95
CA THR A 37 16.35 -4.38 -5.36
C THR A 37 14.84 -4.16 -5.46
N ILE A 38 14.03 -4.88 -4.68
CA ILE A 38 12.57 -4.64 -4.62
C ILE A 38 12.25 -3.24 -4.13
N ASN A 39 12.89 -2.78 -3.04
CA ASN A 39 12.73 -1.41 -2.55
C ASN A 39 13.11 -0.37 -3.60
N LYS A 40 14.22 -0.57 -4.32
CA LYS A 40 14.62 0.34 -5.40
C LYS A 40 13.51 0.43 -6.46
N ARG A 41 13.01 -0.72 -6.95
CA ARG A 41 11.96 -0.76 -7.98
C ARG A 41 10.66 -0.10 -7.56
N LEU A 42 10.24 -0.30 -6.31
CA LEU A 42 9.02 0.31 -5.77
C LEU A 42 9.16 1.83 -5.64
N ASN A 43 10.32 2.32 -5.20
CA ASN A 43 10.60 3.75 -5.20
C ASN A 43 10.69 4.31 -6.62
N ASP A 44 11.37 3.63 -7.55
CA ASP A 44 11.46 4.06 -8.96
C ASP A 44 10.04 4.19 -9.58
N LEU A 45 9.12 3.26 -9.27
CA LEU A 45 7.72 3.33 -9.71
C LEU A 45 6.95 4.49 -9.08
N HIS A 46 7.21 4.78 -7.81
CA HIS A 46 6.60 5.91 -7.11
C HIS A 46 7.11 7.25 -7.66
N ASP A 47 8.41 7.37 -7.90
CA ASP A 47 9.02 8.58 -8.46
C ASP A 47 8.52 8.87 -9.88
N ARG A 48 8.08 7.84 -10.61
CA ARG A 48 7.41 7.96 -11.91
C ARG A 48 5.91 8.23 -11.83
N GLY A 49 5.33 8.27 -10.62
CA GLY A 49 3.89 8.48 -10.40
C GLY A 49 3.02 7.25 -10.67
N GLU A 50 3.61 6.07 -10.91
CA GLU A 50 2.87 4.83 -11.17
C GLU A 50 2.35 4.18 -9.89
N LEU A 51 3.02 4.43 -8.76
CA LEU A 51 2.62 3.96 -7.44
C LEU A 51 2.55 5.11 -6.44
N GLN A 52 1.63 5.00 -5.50
CA GLN A 52 1.61 5.77 -4.27
C GLN A 52 2.18 4.94 -3.14
N LYS A 53 2.84 5.60 -2.19
CA LYS A 53 3.36 4.99 -0.97
C LYS A 53 2.69 5.62 0.25
N ARG A 54 2.34 4.80 1.24
CA ARG A 54 1.83 5.28 2.54
C ARG A 54 2.46 4.50 3.67
N GLU A 55 2.91 5.20 4.70
CA GLU A 55 3.36 4.61 5.96
C GLU A 55 2.13 4.28 6.82
N ILE A 56 2.01 3.03 7.26
CA ILE A 56 0.85 2.51 8.03
C ILE A 56 1.22 2.06 9.44
N GLY A 57 2.43 2.39 9.90
CA GLY A 57 2.94 2.04 11.22
C GLY A 57 4.42 2.40 11.33
N ALA A 58 5.05 2.08 12.46
CA ALA A 58 6.40 2.53 12.78
C ALA A 58 7.46 2.18 11.71
N GLN A 59 7.27 1.10 10.94
CA GLN A 59 8.20 0.67 9.87
C GLN A 59 7.51 0.01 8.66
N SER A 60 6.18 0.15 8.53
CA SER A 60 5.41 -0.55 7.50
C SER A 60 4.98 0.41 6.40
N VAL A 61 5.36 0.10 5.16
CA VAL A 61 5.01 0.87 3.96
C VAL A 61 4.10 0.01 3.08
N VAL A 62 3.00 0.59 2.62
CA VAL A 62 2.12 0.02 1.60
C VAL A 62 2.25 0.78 0.28
N TRP A 63 2.10 0.04 -0.80
CA TRP A 63 2.19 0.50 -2.18
C TRP A 63 0.86 0.22 -2.89
N TYR A 64 0.33 1.20 -3.61
CA TYR A 64 -0.95 1.07 -4.32
C TYR A 64 -0.98 1.95 -5.56
N THR A 65 -1.77 1.59 -6.57
CA THR A 65 -2.01 2.43 -7.75
C THR A 65 -3.03 3.52 -7.44
N GLU A 66 -2.95 4.68 -8.09
CA GLU A 66 -4.02 5.70 -7.99
C GLU A 66 -5.27 5.30 -8.76
N SER A 67 -5.11 4.49 -9.81
CA SER A 67 -6.17 4.03 -10.67
C SER A 67 -7.01 2.94 -9.99
N GLN A 68 -7.95 3.34 -9.15
CA GLN A 68 -9.27 2.70 -9.05
C GLN A 68 -10.30 3.83 -8.89
N HIS A 69 -10.90 4.21 -10.03
CA HIS A 69 -12.15 4.96 -10.11
C HIS A 69 -13.33 4.00 -9.96
#